data_AF-A0A5K1CET8-F1
#
_entry.id   AF-A0A5K1CET8-F1
#
_cell.length_a   1.000
_cell.length_b   1.000
_cell.length_c   1.000
_cell.angle_alpha   90.00
_cell.angle_beta   90.00
_cell.angle_gamma   90.00
#
_symmetry.space_group_name_H-M   'P 1'
#
loop_
_entity.id
_entity.type
_entity.pdbx_description
1 polymer ?
#
loop_
_entity_poly.entity_id
_entity_poly.type
_entity_poly.pdbx_seq_one_letter_code
_entity_poly.pdbx_strand_id
1 'polypeptide(L)' 'AIVRYNYFRDIQRISKELRGTFSGDPERLSELRQIEQVAEHNRIALNVIHQVGACDPSLEISFVFGHHTCFAVAMVKRA' A
#
# COMPACT_ATOMS: atom_id res chain seq x y z
N ALA A 1 5.88 8.08 23.94
CA ALA A 1 5.31 8.71 22.72
C ALA A 1 5.51 7.77 21.55
N ILE A 2 4.44 7.29 20.90
CA ILE A 2 4.59 6.50 19.67
C ILE A 2 4.93 7.50 18.56
N VAL A 3 6.20 7.56 18.19
CA VAL A 3 6.64 8.35 17.04
C VAL A 3 6.09 7.65 15.80
N ARG A 4 4.99 8.17 15.23
CA ARG A 4 4.53 7.72 13.91
C ARG A 4 5.55 8.19 12.87
N TYR A 5 6.46 7.31 12.52
CA TYR A 5 7.34 7.52 11.39
C TYR A 5 6.49 7.57 10.11
N ASN A 6 6.62 8.64 9.33
CA ASN A 6 5.82 8.83 8.12
C ASN A 6 6.50 8.13 6.94
N TYR A 7 6.44 6.79 6.94
CA TYR A 7 7.01 5.96 5.87
C TYR A 7 6.54 6.38 4.48
N PHE A 8 5.30 6.86 4.37
CA PHE A 8 4.74 7.33 3.09
C PHE A 8 5.55 8.49 2.50
N ARG A 9 5.92 9.48 3.32
CA ARG A 9 6.70 10.64 2.86
C ARG A 9 8.09 10.24 2.36
N ASP A 10 8.76 9.33 3.07
CA ASP A 10 10.08 8.87 2.64
C ASP A 10 10.01 8.00 1.40
N ILE A 11 9.01 7.13 1.29
CA ILE A 11 8.81 6.32 0.09
C ILE A 11 8.56 7.20 -1.14
N GLN A 12 7.79 8.28 -1.01
CA GLN A 12 7.60 9.24 -2.11
C GLN A 12 8.91 9.92 -2.53
N ARG A 13 9.75 10.31 -1.57
CA ARG A 13 11.07 10.88 -1.84
C ARG A 13 11.99 9.88 -2.52
N ILE A 14 12.09 8.67 -1.97
CA ILE A 14 12.92 7.59 -2.51
C ILE A 14 12.46 7.22 -3.92
N SER A 15 11.15 7.09 -4.18
CA SER A 15 10.65 6.78 -5.53
C SER A 15 11.07 7.84 -6.55
N LYS A 16 11.01 9.13 -6.18
CA LYS A 16 11.44 10.23 -7.03
C LYS A 16 12.95 10.16 -7.33
N GLU A 17 13.77 9.87 -6.32
CA GLU A 17 15.22 9.69 -6.49
C GLU A 17 15.54 8.49 -7.39
N LEU A 18 14.87 7.36 -7.18
CA LEU A 18 15.03 6.14 -7.98
C LEU A 18 14.67 6.36 -9.45
N ARG A 19 13.62 7.14 -9.77
CA ARG A 19 13.28 7.48 -11.16
C ARG A 19 14.40 8.23 -11.88
N GLY A 20 15.12 9.11 -11.19
CA GLY A 20 16.29 9.78 -11.74
C GLY A 20 17.44 8.81 -12.00
N THR A 21 17.72 7.96 -11.00
CA THR A 21 18.78 6.94 -11.07
C THR A 21 18.55 5.90 -12.17
N PHE A 22 17.30 5.50 -12.39
CA PHE A 22 16.93 4.48 -13.39
C PHE A 22 16.62 5.07 -14.78
N SER A 23 16.84 6.36 -15.01
CA SER A 23 16.52 7.02 -16.28
C SER A 23 17.15 6.35 -17.53
N GLY A 24 18.29 5.66 -17.37
CA GLY A 24 18.96 4.88 -18.42
C GLY A 24 18.62 3.39 -18.45
N ASP A 25 17.74 2.92 -17.57
CA ASP A 25 17.37 1.51 -17.40
C ASP A 25 15.83 1.34 -17.47
N PRO A 26 15.28 1.06 -18.66
CA PRO A 26 13.84 0.90 -18.85
C PRO A 26 13.22 -0.25 -18.06
N GLU A 27 13.98 -1.31 -17.78
CA GLU A 27 13.50 -2.48 -17.04
C GLU A 27 13.27 -2.10 -15.58
N ARG A 28 14.25 -1.44 -14.94
CA ARG A 28 14.10 -0.95 -13.57
C ARG A 28 13.02 0.12 -13.42
N LEU A 29 12.83 0.99 -14.42
CA LEU A 29 11.70 1.93 -14.42
C LEU A 29 10.35 1.22 -14.50
N SER A 30 10.26 0.14 -15.28
CA SER A 30 9.06 -0.70 -15.36
C SER A 30 8.75 -1.34 -14.01
N GLU A 31 9.75 -1.94 -13.36
CA GLU A 31 9.61 -2.51 -12.01
C GLU A 31 9.16 -1.46 -10.99
N LEU A 32 9.82 -0.29 -10.96
CA LEU A 32 9.46 0.79 -10.06
C LEU A 32 8.00 1.25 -10.28
N ARG A 33 7.56 1.35 -11.54
CA ARG A 33 6.18 1.70 -11.88
C ARG A 33 5.19 0.64 -11.40
N GLN A 34 5.52 -0.64 -11.49
CA GLN A 34 4.66 -1.71 -10.98
C GLN A 34 4.49 -1.61 -9.46
N ILE A 35 5.58 -1.30 -8.73
CA ILE A 35 5.52 -1.09 -7.28
C ILE A 35 4.65 0.13 -6.94
N GLU A 36 4.82 1.24 -7.64
CA GLU A 36 3.98 2.45 -7.47
C GLU A 36 2.50 2.13 -7.72
N GLN A 37 2.18 1.31 -8.74
CA GLN A 37 0.82 0.86 -9.00
C GLN A 37 0.27 0.00 -7.86
N VAL A 38 1.02 -0.98 -7.35
CA VAL A 38 0.57 -1.80 -6.21
C VAL A 38 0.27 -0.93 -5.00
N ALA A 39 1.10 0.08 -4.72
CA ALA A 39 0.87 1.01 -3.62
C ALA A 39 -0.44 1.80 -3.78
N GLU A 40 -0.75 2.27 -4.99
CA GLU A 40 -1.99 3.01 -5.26
C GLU A 40 -3.23 2.11 -5.14
N HIS A 41 -3.17 0.87 -5.66
CA HIS A 41 -4.26 -0.10 -5.48
C HIS A 41 -4.50 -0.39 -4.00
N ASN A 42 -3.43 -0.56 -3.21
CA ASN A 42 -3.53 -0.77 -1.76
C ASN A 42 -4.18 0.43 -1.05
N ARG A 43 -3.84 1.66 -1.45
CA ARG A 43 -4.44 2.89 -0.91
C ARG A 43 -5.94 2.95 -1.20
N ILE A 44 -6.35 2.61 -2.42
CA ILE A 44 -7.76 2.57 -2.81
C ILE A 44 -8.50 1.49 -2.01
N ALA A 45 -7.95 0.27 -1.93
CA ALA A 45 -8.54 -0.83 -1.17
C ALA A 45 -8.74 -0.45 0.29
N LEU A 46 -7.74 0.17 0.93
CA LEU A 46 -7.84 0.69 2.30
C LEU A 46 -8.97 1.71 2.46
N ASN A 47 -9.09 2.66 1.53
CA ASN A 47 -10.16 3.66 1.58
C ASN A 47 -11.54 3.04 1.41
N VAL A 48 -11.70 2.12 0.44
CA VAL A 48 -12.96 1.39 0.23
C VAL A 48 -13.32 0.58 1.47
N ILE A 49 -12.37 -0.12 2.06
CA ILE A 49 -12.57 -0.92 3.28
C ILE A 49 -12.98 -0.05 4.46
N HIS A 50 -12.32 1.08 4.69
CA HIS A 50 -12.73 2.00 5.76
C HIS A 50 -14.15 2.53 5.55
N GLN A 51 -14.55 2.81 4.32
CA GLN A 51 -15.91 3.24 4.02
C GLN A 51 -16.92 2.10 4.21
N VAL A 52 -16.62 0.90 3.71
CA VAL A 52 -17.51 -0.27 3.82
C VAL A 52 -17.69 -0.69 5.28
N GLY A 53 -16.61 -0.79 6.06
CA GLY A 53 -16.70 -1.11 7.48
C GLY A 53 -17.41 -0.03 8.31
N ALA A 54 -17.38 1.23 7.87
CA ALA A 54 -18.18 2.29 8.49
C ALA A 54 -19.67 2.23 8.09
N CYS A 55 -19.98 1.76 6.89
CA CYS A 55 -21.34 1.69 6.34
C CYS A 55 -22.09 0.40 6.70
N ASP A 56 -21.40 -0.72 6.87
CA ASP A 56 -21.98 -2.02 7.24
C ASP A 56 -21.27 -2.59 8.48
N PRO A 57 -21.85 -2.41 9.69
CA PRO A 57 -21.27 -2.89 10.94
C PRO A 57 -21.23 -4.42 11.07
N SER A 58 -21.96 -5.15 10.19
CA SER A 58 -21.92 -6.62 10.19
C SER A 58 -20.64 -7.17 9.56
N LEU A 59 -19.84 -6.33 8.90
CA LEU A 59 -18.58 -6.68 8.28
C LEU A 59 -17.41 -6.22 9.14
N GLU A 60 -16.65 -7.18 9.67
CA GLU A 60 -15.36 -6.94 10.31
C GLU A 60 -14.25 -7.08 9.26
N ILE A 61 -13.54 -5.99 8.99
CA ILE A 61 -12.43 -5.98 8.02
C ILE A 61 -11.11 -5.71 8.76
N SER A 62 -10.15 -6.61 8.60
CA SER A 62 -8.82 -6.55 9.20
C SER A 62 -7.74 -6.75 8.14
N PHE A 63 -6.55 -6.20 8.35
CA PHE A 63 -5.41 -6.43 7.46
C PHE A 63 -4.41 -7.38 8.12
N VAL A 64 -4.05 -8.44 7.40
CA VAL A 64 -3.10 -9.46 7.87
C VAL A 64 -1.99 -9.66 6.85
N PHE A 65 -0.75 -9.69 7.34
CA PHE A 65 0.41 -10.08 6.55
C PHE A 65 0.58 -11.59 6.67
N GLY A 66 -0.29 -12.35 5.99
CA GLY A 66 -0.35 -13.81 6.14
C GLY A 66 0.73 -14.55 5.35
N HIS A 67 0.84 -14.25 4.06
CA HIS A 67 1.72 -15.01 3.14
C HIS A 67 3.07 -14.31 2.89
N HIS A 68 3.14 -12.99 3.09
CA HIS A 68 4.37 -12.25 2.88
C HIS A 68 4.37 -10.99 3.75
N THR A 69 5.50 -10.69 4.39
CA THR A 69 5.65 -9.57 5.32
C THR A 69 5.46 -8.20 4.67
N CYS A 70 5.62 -8.10 3.35
CA CYS A 70 5.42 -6.86 2.60
C CYS A 70 4.04 -6.75 1.92
N PHE A 71 3.21 -7.80 1.92
CA PHE A 71 1.90 -7.78 1.25
C PHE A 71 0.78 -7.97 2.27
N ALA A 72 0.06 -6.89 2.57
CA ALA A 72 -1.12 -6.93 3.42
C ALA A 72 -2.30 -7.53 2.65
N VAL A 73 -2.98 -8.50 3.25
CA VAL A 73 -4.23 -9.07 2.74
C VAL A 73 -5.37 -8.57 3.60
N ALA A 74 -6.45 -8.09 2.98
CA ALA A 74 -7.68 -7.77 3.68
C ALA A 74 -8.45 -9.06 4.01
N MET A 75 -8.66 -9.32 5.29
CA MET A 75 -9.52 -10.38 5.79
C MET A 75 -10.87 -9.77 6.16
N VAL A 76 -11.91 -10.22 5.46
CA VAL A 76 -13.30 -9.79 5.69
C VAL A 76 -14.05 -10.93 6.37
N LYS A 77 -14.63 -10.65 7.53
CA LYS A 77 -15.53 -11.55 8.24
C LYS A 77 -16.91 -10.92 8.30
N ARG A 78 -17.94 -11.73 8.15
CA ARG A 78 -19.31 -11.34 8.44
C ARG A 78 -19.68 -11.93 9.80
N ALA A 79 -20.17 -11.08 10.71
CA ALA A 79 -20.66 -11.50 12.02
C ALA A 79 -21.97 -12.30 11.92
#